data_AF-A0AAV4Z5Q8-F1
#
_entry.id   AF-A0AAV4Z5Q8-F1
#
_cell.length_a   1.000
_cell.length_b   1.000
_cell.length_c   1.000
_cell.angle_alpha   90.00
_cell.angle_beta   90.00
_cell.angle_gamma   90.00
#
_symmetry.space_group_name_H-M   'P 1'
#
loop_
_entity.id
_entity.type
_entity.pdbx_description
1 polymer ?
#
loop_
_entity_poly.entity_id
_entity_poly.type
_entity_poly.pdbx_seq_one_letter_code
_entity_poly.pdbx_strand_id
1 'polypeptide(L)'
;MTPELILPHDGVLPVFSARPVWCGRGSTVIGAAAIGAQAWLGDDSVIRADGEAVTVGERFWLGHRSTLHIATDSHPTLVGDRVTVGRNAVVHACTVGSDVVIEDDVIVLDGATVEDGVLIEAGATVFPRSHLAAGFAYAGSPAKPQRPITAAEIAERAERVREATGDTPSPVAGDEIDVDPSVYVASTARLRGRIALGAGSSVLFSCDLHAEVGPILVGADTNIQDNTVIRARAEGVVIGRDTTIAHNVRMADCRIGARSLIGIGCVLAPGTVVADDVLLAGGSTTDPGQLLESGHLWGGRPARILGPLDADKRAMMTRIVAGYCEHGRVYRQMETGEN
;
A
#
# COMPACT_ATOMS: atom_id res chain seq x y z
N MET A 1 5.67 11.26 -20.77
CA MET A 1 6.81 10.63 -20.08
C MET A 1 6.50 9.15 -19.95
N THR A 2 7.32 8.35 -19.28
CA THR A 2 6.99 6.95 -18.92
C THR A 2 7.26 6.77 -17.43
N PRO A 3 6.53 5.88 -16.74
CA PRO A 3 6.92 5.44 -15.40
C PRO A 3 8.39 5.02 -15.35
N GLU A 4 9.01 5.20 -14.18
CA GLU A 4 10.40 4.79 -13.98
C GLU A 4 10.55 3.26 -14.09
N LEU A 5 9.56 2.53 -13.56
CA LEU A 5 9.49 1.08 -13.65
C LEU A 5 8.19 0.64 -14.32
N ILE A 6 8.32 -0.17 -15.38
CA ILE A 6 7.23 -0.88 -16.02
C ILE A 6 7.60 -2.35 -16.05
N LEU A 7 6.78 -3.21 -15.44
CA LEU A 7 6.99 -4.67 -15.47
C LEU A 7 5.77 -5.39 -16.03
N PRO A 8 5.98 -6.48 -16.79
CA PRO A 8 4.88 -7.37 -17.12
C PRO A 8 4.47 -8.19 -15.89
N HIS A 9 3.25 -8.72 -15.93
CA HIS A 9 2.83 -9.82 -15.07
C HIS A 9 2.08 -10.84 -15.94
N ASP A 10 2.43 -12.11 -15.84
CA ASP A 10 1.91 -13.18 -16.72
C ASP A 10 1.98 -12.84 -18.22
N GLY A 11 3.05 -12.18 -18.64
CA GLY A 11 3.27 -11.75 -20.02
C GLY A 11 2.44 -10.54 -20.47
N VAL A 12 1.62 -9.97 -19.59
CA VAL A 12 0.82 -8.78 -19.86
C VAL A 12 1.55 -7.53 -19.40
N LEU A 13 1.77 -6.59 -20.32
CA LEU A 13 2.34 -5.28 -20.03
C LEU A 13 1.24 -4.23 -19.82
N PRO A 14 1.52 -3.18 -19.02
CA PRO A 14 0.65 -2.03 -18.92
C PRO A 14 0.40 -1.35 -20.26
N VAL A 15 -0.83 -0.88 -20.46
CA VAL A 15 -1.27 -0.16 -21.66
C VAL A 15 -1.62 1.27 -21.29
N PHE A 16 -1.10 2.22 -22.07
CA PHE A 16 -1.37 3.64 -21.90
C PHE A 16 -2.08 4.19 -23.14
N SER A 17 -3.25 4.80 -22.96
CA SER A 17 -4.03 5.40 -24.07
C SER A 17 -3.29 6.59 -24.71
N ALA A 18 -2.47 7.28 -23.92
CA ALA A 18 -1.52 8.28 -24.36
C ALA A 18 -0.35 8.33 -23.37
N ARG A 19 0.76 8.98 -23.72
CA ARG A 19 1.86 9.21 -22.77
C ARG A 19 1.31 9.98 -21.55
N PRO A 20 1.57 9.52 -20.31
CA PRO A 20 1.27 10.30 -19.12
C PRO A 20 1.88 11.70 -19.19
N VAL A 21 1.17 12.68 -18.65
CA VAL A 21 1.63 14.09 -18.59
C VAL A 21 2.80 14.24 -17.63
N TRP A 22 2.88 13.39 -16.62
CA TRP A 22 3.99 13.31 -15.68
C TRP A 22 4.14 11.90 -15.11
N CYS A 23 5.39 11.53 -14.87
CA CYS A 23 5.77 10.33 -14.14
C CYS A 23 6.90 10.72 -13.18
N GLY A 24 6.63 10.62 -11.89
CA GLY A 24 7.59 10.91 -10.83
C GLY A 24 8.66 9.84 -10.68
N ARG A 25 9.70 10.16 -9.92
CA ARG A 25 10.76 9.21 -9.58
C ARG A 25 10.19 8.03 -8.80
N GLY A 26 10.63 6.82 -9.10
CA GLY A 26 10.15 5.58 -8.49
C GLY A 26 8.71 5.20 -8.88
N SER A 27 8.05 5.96 -9.76
CA SER A 27 6.72 5.61 -10.23
C SER A 27 6.73 4.26 -10.95
N THR A 28 5.86 3.36 -10.53
CA THR A 28 5.86 1.95 -10.93
C THR A 28 4.48 1.54 -11.46
N VAL A 29 4.44 0.91 -12.63
CA VAL A 29 3.19 0.36 -13.22
C VAL A 29 3.43 -1.08 -13.68
N ILE A 30 2.60 -2.01 -13.21
CA ILE A 30 2.84 -3.46 -13.39
C ILE A 30 1.61 -4.15 -13.94
N GLY A 31 1.82 -5.09 -14.87
CA GLY A 31 0.83 -6.10 -15.25
C GLY A 31 -0.34 -5.55 -16.05
N ALA A 32 -1.53 -6.07 -15.79
CA ALA A 32 -2.78 -5.76 -16.52
C ALA A 32 -3.37 -4.39 -16.16
N ALA A 33 -2.54 -3.34 -16.20
CA ALA A 33 -2.94 -1.97 -15.95
C ALA A 33 -3.28 -1.25 -17.27
N ALA A 34 -4.48 -0.68 -17.38
CA ALA A 34 -4.92 0.16 -18.49
C ALA A 34 -5.13 1.59 -18.01
N ILE A 35 -4.33 2.53 -18.52
CA ILE A 35 -4.28 3.92 -18.06
C ILE A 35 -4.78 4.87 -19.15
N GLY A 36 -5.78 5.68 -18.81
CA GLY A 36 -6.38 6.69 -19.69
C GLY A 36 -5.45 7.85 -20.03
N ALA A 37 -5.90 8.72 -20.95
CA ALA A 37 -5.14 9.87 -21.38
C ALA A 37 -4.97 10.91 -20.26
N GLN A 38 -3.90 11.72 -20.33
CA GLN A 38 -3.62 12.80 -19.37
C GLN A 38 -3.43 12.33 -17.92
N ALA A 39 -2.98 11.10 -17.70
CA ALA A 39 -2.63 10.61 -16.36
C ALA A 39 -1.38 11.33 -15.80
N TRP A 40 -1.41 11.63 -14.51
CA TRP A 40 -0.31 12.17 -13.71
C TRP A 40 0.06 11.18 -12.61
N LEU A 41 1.29 10.68 -12.63
CA LEU A 41 1.78 9.70 -11.67
C LEU A 41 2.88 10.34 -10.81
N GLY A 42 2.62 10.50 -9.52
CA GLY A 42 3.53 11.12 -8.56
C GLY A 42 4.77 10.28 -8.25
N ASP A 43 5.72 10.88 -7.53
CA ASP A 43 6.90 10.17 -7.03
C ASP A 43 6.46 8.97 -6.17
N ASP A 44 7.15 7.84 -6.31
CA ASP A 44 6.87 6.58 -5.61
C ASP A 44 5.41 6.08 -5.75
N SER A 45 4.66 6.58 -6.72
CA SER A 45 3.31 6.08 -6.98
C SER A 45 3.38 4.67 -7.57
N VAL A 46 2.50 3.77 -7.11
CA VAL A 46 2.49 2.38 -7.56
C VAL A 46 1.11 2.02 -8.08
N ILE A 47 1.06 1.48 -9.29
CA ILE A 47 -0.12 0.82 -9.86
C ILE A 47 0.27 -0.63 -10.13
N ARG A 48 -0.24 -1.56 -9.32
CA ARG A 48 0.11 -2.98 -9.43
C ARG A 48 -1.14 -3.79 -9.80
N ALA A 49 -1.09 -4.43 -10.97
CA ALA A 49 -2.18 -5.22 -11.53
C ALA A 49 -1.70 -6.66 -11.80
N ASP A 50 -1.25 -7.32 -10.74
CA ASP A 50 -0.55 -8.61 -10.75
C ASP A 50 -1.41 -9.76 -10.22
N GLY A 51 -2.57 -9.96 -10.84
CA GLY A 51 -3.53 -11.01 -10.52
C GLY A 51 -4.96 -10.68 -10.92
N GLU A 52 -5.26 -9.39 -11.04
CA GLU A 52 -6.49 -8.84 -11.60
C GLU A 52 -6.18 -7.52 -12.32
N ALA A 53 -7.13 -7.01 -13.11
CA ALA A 53 -6.93 -5.79 -13.87
C ALA A 53 -7.01 -4.52 -13.00
N VAL A 54 -6.21 -3.51 -13.36
CA VAL A 54 -6.44 -2.12 -12.93
C VAL A 54 -6.81 -1.30 -14.15
N THR A 55 -7.99 -0.68 -14.13
CA THR A 55 -8.44 0.22 -15.22
C THR A 55 -8.64 1.61 -14.67
N VAL A 56 -8.06 2.61 -15.32
CA VAL A 56 -8.10 4.01 -14.93
C VAL A 56 -8.53 4.88 -16.10
N GLY A 57 -9.53 5.74 -15.88
CA GLY A 57 -10.03 6.71 -16.85
C GLY A 57 -9.07 7.84 -17.18
N GLU A 58 -9.57 8.85 -17.90
CA GLU A 58 -8.79 10.01 -18.31
C GLU A 58 -8.59 11.02 -17.18
N ARG A 59 -7.55 11.85 -17.29
CA ARG A 59 -7.25 12.95 -16.34
C ARG A 59 -7.12 12.46 -14.90
N PHE A 60 -6.56 11.26 -14.74
CA PHE A 60 -6.28 10.66 -13.45
C PHE A 60 -5.05 11.26 -12.79
N TRP A 61 -5.13 11.54 -11.49
CA TRP A 61 -4.01 11.98 -10.69
C TRP A 61 -3.72 10.99 -9.56
N LEU A 62 -2.52 10.43 -9.55
CA LEU A 62 -2.02 9.58 -8.49
C LEU A 62 -0.91 10.32 -7.73
N GLY A 63 -1.15 10.64 -6.48
CA GLY A 63 -0.24 11.41 -5.63
C GLY A 63 1.07 10.70 -5.28
N HIS A 64 1.91 11.40 -4.52
CA HIS A 64 3.16 10.82 -4.03
C HIS A 64 2.89 9.64 -3.08
N ARG A 65 3.57 8.51 -3.29
CA ARG A 65 3.45 7.27 -2.49
C ARG A 65 2.04 6.68 -2.42
N SER A 66 1.14 7.05 -3.31
CA SER A 66 -0.18 6.42 -3.37
C SER A 66 -0.15 5.14 -4.18
N THR A 67 -1.00 4.20 -3.81
CA THR A 67 -0.99 2.84 -4.32
C THR A 67 -2.36 2.47 -4.88
N LEU A 68 -2.41 2.03 -6.14
CA LEU A 68 -3.53 1.30 -6.72
C LEU A 68 -3.14 -0.17 -6.79
N HIS A 69 -3.94 -1.03 -6.18
CA HIS A 69 -3.70 -2.46 -6.19
C HIS A 69 -5.01 -3.24 -6.26
N ILE A 70 -4.93 -4.54 -6.37
CA ILE A 70 -6.03 -5.46 -6.62
C ILE A 70 -6.11 -6.53 -5.53
N ALA A 71 -7.21 -7.26 -5.49
CA ALA A 71 -7.28 -8.50 -4.70
C ALA A 71 -7.22 -9.66 -5.68
N THR A 72 -6.11 -10.40 -5.69
CA THR A 72 -5.86 -11.54 -6.59
C THR A 72 -7.03 -12.53 -6.57
N ASP A 73 -7.46 -12.95 -7.76
CA ASP A 73 -8.59 -13.87 -7.99
C ASP A 73 -9.93 -13.43 -7.37
N SER A 74 -10.09 -12.14 -7.08
CA SER A 74 -11.20 -11.62 -6.28
C SER A 74 -11.81 -10.36 -6.88
N HIS A 75 -11.10 -9.23 -6.86
CA HIS A 75 -11.63 -7.95 -7.32
C HIS A 75 -10.56 -7.13 -8.06
N PRO A 76 -10.89 -6.61 -9.26
CA PRO A 76 -10.07 -5.60 -9.93
C PRO A 76 -10.19 -4.24 -9.23
N THR A 77 -9.39 -3.28 -9.68
CA THR A 77 -9.58 -1.86 -9.34
C THR A 77 -9.99 -1.06 -10.56
N LEU A 78 -11.16 -0.45 -10.49
CA LEU A 78 -11.74 0.33 -11.57
C LEU A 78 -11.87 1.79 -11.12
N VAL A 79 -11.29 2.71 -11.87
CA VAL A 79 -11.29 4.14 -11.56
C VAL A 79 -11.79 4.92 -12.78
N GLY A 80 -12.80 5.77 -12.57
CA GLY A 80 -13.39 6.62 -13.60
C GLY A 80 -12.50 7.80 -14.02
N ASP A 81 -13.13 8.77 -14.70
CA ASP A 81 -12.43 9.95 -15.19
C ASP A 81 -12.26 11.02 -14.11
N ARG A 82 -11.21 11.84 -14.23
CA ARG A 82 -10.98 13.03 -13.40
C ARG A 82 -10.86 12.72 -11.90
N VAL A 83 -10.45 11.50 -11.57
CA VAL A 83 -10.20 11.10 -10.18
C VAL A 83 -8.86 11.63 -9.69
N THR A 84 -8.85 12.18 -8.48
CA THR A 84 -7.63 12.66 -7.80
C THR A 84 -7.40 11.84 -6.55
N VAL A 85 -6.25 11.18 -6.47
CA VAL A 85 -5.81 10.38 -5.33
C VAL A 85 -4.64 11.09 -4.66
N GLY A 86 -4.83 11.42 -3.39
CA GLY A 86 -3.88 12.16 -2.56
C GLY A 86 -2.67 11.35 -2.15
N ARG A 87 -1.78 12.00 -1.42
CA ARG A 87 -0.52 11.44 -0.96
C ARG A 87 -0.75 10.25 -0.04
N ASN A 88 0.03 9.18 -0.21
CA ASN A 88 -0.03 7.96 0.60
C ASN A 88 -1.39 7.26 0.62
N ALA A 89 -2.35 7.69 -0.19
CA ALA A 89 -3.65 7.06 -0.25
C ALA A 89 -3.56 5.69 -0.93
N VAL A 90 -4.44 4.78 -0.52
CA VAL A 90 -4.53 3.43 -1.09
C VAL A 90 -5.91 3.21 -1.67
N VAL A 91 -5.96 2.79 -2.94
CA VAL A 91 -7.18 2.38 -3.64
C VAL A 91 -7.03 0.91 -3.98
N HIS A 92 -7.68 0.04 -3.20
CA HIS A 92 -7.46 -1.40 -3.26
C HIS A 92 -8.74 -2.15 -3.62
N ALA A 93 -8.67 -2.89 -4.73
CA ALA A 93 -9.65 -3.85 -5.20
C ALA A 93 -11.11 -3.34 -5.18
N CYS A 94 -11.34 -2.13 -5.70
CA CYS A 94 -12.61 -1.41 -5.56
C CYS A 94 -13.05 -0.69 -6.85
N THR A 95 -14.26 -0.16 -6.85
CA THR A 95 -14.79 0.66 -7.96
C THR A 95 -14.95 2.11 -7.51
N VAL A 96 -14.33 3.03 -8.25
CA VAL A 96 -14.39 4.47 -8.03
C VAL A 96 -14.94 5.13 -9.30
N GLY A 97 -16.01 5.90 -9.16
CA GLY A 97 -16.63 6.68 -10.22
C GLY A 97 -15.77 7.84 -10.72
N SER A 98 -16.38 8.72 -11.50
CA SER A 98 -15.74 9.93 -12.05
C SER A 98 -15.89 11.13 -11.13
N ASP A 99 -15.03 12.14 -11.29
CA ASP A 99 -15.07 13.38 -10.49
C ASP A 99 -14.96 13.10 -8.97
N VAL A 100 -14.16 12.11 -8.59
CA VAL A 100 -13.92 11.75 -7.19
C VAL A 100 -12.60 12.35 -6.70
N VAL A 101 -12.61 12.87 -5.47
CA VAL A 101 -11.39 13.28 -4.76
C VAL A 101 -11.20 12.38 -3.55
N ILE A 102 -10.10 11.64 -3.55
CA ILE A 102 -9.60 10.80 -2.47
C ILE A 102 -8.41 11.56 -1.89
N GLU A 103 -8.53 12.07 -0.67
CA GLU A 103 -7.48 12.91 -0.09
C GLU A 103 -6.32 12.10 0.52
N ASP A 104 -5.34 12.82 1.05
CA ASP A 104 -4.15 12.25 1.67
C ASP A 104 -4.50 11.22 2.74
N ASP A 105 -3.72 10.14 2.80
CA ASP A 105 -3.85 9.07 3.79
C ASP A 105 -5.22 8.36 3.81
N VAL A 106 -6.05 8.53 2.78
CA VAL A 106 -7.30 7.77 2.64
C VAL A 106 -6.99 6.33 2.23
N ILE A 107 -7.74 5.39 2.81
CA ILE A 107 -7.65 3.96 2.49
C ILE A 107 -9.01 3.49 2.00
N VAL A 108 -9.08 3.01 0.76
CA VAL A 108 -10.26 2.37 0.18
C VAL A 108 -10.03 0.87 0.06
N LEU A 109 -10.83 0.07 0.77
CA LEU A 109 -10.68 -1.38 0.88
C LEU A 109 -11.62 -2.15 -0.03
N ASP A 110 -11.37 -3.45 -0.11
CA ASP A 110 -11.87 -4.40 -1.10
C ASP A 110 -13.39 -4.37 -1.29
N GLY A 111 -13.80 -4.38 -2.56
CA GLY A 111 -15.20 -4.42 -2.98
C GLY A 111 -15.98 -3.14 -2.65
N ALA A 112 -15.34 -2.08 -2.15
CA ALA A 112 -16.02 -0.80 -1.98
C ALA A 112 -16.45 -0.22 -3.34
N THR A 113 -17.58 0.48 -3.34
CA THR A 113 -18.07 1.25 -4.49
C THR A 113 -18.19 2.71 -4.08
N VAL A 114 -17.53 3.59 -4.82
CA VAL A 114 -17.60 5.03 -4.66
C VAL A 114 -18.25 5.60 -5.91
N GLU A 115 -19.43 6.19 -5.77
CA GLU A 115 -20.14 6.81 -6.89
C GLU A 115 -19.44 8.09 -7.38
N ASP A 116 -19.92 8.63 -8.50
CA ASP A 116 -19.42 9.87 -9.08
C ASP A 116 -19.57 11.06 -8.11
N GLY A 117 -18.66 12.04 -8.20
CA GLY A 117 -18.82 13.28 -7.45
C GLY A 117 -18.77 13.10 -5.92
N VAL A 118 -17.86 12.24 -5.45
CA VAL A 118 -17.63 12.00 -4.02
C VAL A 118 -16.31 12.64 -3.58
N LEU A 119 -16.31 13.23 -2.39
CA LEU A 119 -15.08 13.58 -1.66
C LEU A 119 -14.88 12.61 -0.51
N ILE A 120 -13.66 12.09 -0.36
CA ILE A 120 -13.24 11.32 0.81
C ILE A 120 -12.15 12.11 1.52
N GLU A 121 -12.47 12.63 2.71
CA GLU A 121 -11.60 13.50 3.48
C GLU A 121 -10.37 12.75 4.02
N ALA A 122 -9.27 13.50 4.19
CA ALA A 122 -7.98 12.95 4.55
C ALA A 122 -8.02 12.02 5.77
N GLY A 123 -7.28 10.91 5.70
CA GLY A 123 -7.16 9.91 6.76
C GLY A 123 -8.38 9.01 6.96
N ALA A 124 -9.43 9.13 6.15
CA ALA A 124 -10.59 8.24 6.23
C ALA A 124 -10.27 6.80 5.80
N THR A 125 -11.07 5.85 6.25
CA THR A 125 -10.99 4.44 5.82
C THR A 125 -12.34 3.97 5.35
N VAL A 126 -12.46 3.70 4.04
CA VAL A 126 -13.62 3.06 3.45
C VAL A 126 -13.49 1.56 3.64
N PHE A 127 -14.41 0.98 4.42
CA PHE A 127 -14.35 -0.43 4.79
C PHE A 127 -14.76 -1.34 3.62
N PRO A 128 -14.38 -2.63 3.66
CA PRO A 128 -14.69 -3.55 2.57
C PRO A 128 -16.20 -3.59 2.27
N ARG A 129 -16.55 -3.59 0.98
CA ARG A 129 -17.93 -3.62 0.47
C ARG A 129 -18.80 -2.42 0.87
N SER A 130 -18.21 -1.32 1.34
CA SER A 130 -18.95 -0.09 1.60
C SER A 130 -19.44 0.54 0.30
N HIS A 131 -20.58 1.23 0.36
CA HIS A 131 -21.11 2.02 -0.74
C HIS A 131 -21.15 3.50 -0.37
N LEU A 132 -20.41 4.32 -1.10
CA LEU A 132 -20.37 5.78 -0.93
C LEU A 132 -21.22 6.41 -2.03
N ALA A 133 -22.40 6.89 -1.64
CA ALA A 133 -23.32 7.60 -2.52
C ALA A 133 -22.79 8.97 -2.94
N ALA A 134 -23.11 9.37 -4.17
CA ALA A 134 -22.74 10.61 -4.83
C ALA A 134 -23.19 11.86 -4.08
N GLY A 135 -22.45 12.96 -4.26
CA GLY A 135 -22.83 14.27 -3.74
C GLY A 135 -22.61 14.45 -2.24
N PHE A 136 -21.80 13.60 -1.61
CA PHE A 136 -21.40 13.74 -0.20
C PHE A 136 -19.87 13.77 -0.02
N ALA A 137 -19.45 14.49 1.03
CA ALA A 137 -18.13 14.34 1.63
C ALA A 137 -18.18 13.23 2.72
N TYR A 138 -17.22 12.31 2.69
CA TYR A 138 -17.09 11.21 3.65
C TYR A 138 -15.85 11.38 4.51
N ALA A 139 -15.96 11.05 5.79
CA ALA A 139 -14.85 11.11 6.73
C ALA A 139 -14.91 10.01 7.79
N GLY A 140 -13.79 9.74 8.45
CA GLY A 140 -13.68 8.81 9.57
C GLY A 140 -13.30 7.37 9.18
N SER A 141 -13.26 6.50 10.19
CA SER A 141 -12.93 5.08 10.08
C SER A 141 -13.90 4.28 10.97
N PRO A 142 -14.97 3.66 10.42
CA PRO A 142 -15.30 3.63 8.99
C PRO A 142 -15.75 4.99 8.45
N ALA A 143 -15.49 5.24 7.17
CA ALA A 143 -15.91 6.44 6.46
C ALA A 143 -17.44 6.54 6.43
N LYS A 144 -17.97 7.67 6.88
CA LYS A 144 -19.42 7.96 6.93
C LYS A 144 -19.71 9.29 6.23
N PRO A 145 -20.90 9.43 5.60
CA PRO A 145 -21.28 10.69 4.97
C PRO A 145 -21.38 11.77 6.05
N GLN A 146 -20.75 12.92 5.81
CA GLN A 146 -20.74 14.05 6.74
C GLN A 146 -21.71 15.14 6.29
N ARG A 147 -21.57 15.59 5.04
CA ARG A 147 -22.34 16.69 4.48
C ARG A 147 -22.43 16.57 2.95
N PRO A 148 -23.43 17.22 2.33
CA PRO A 148 -23.47 17.37 0.89
C PRO A 148 -22.23 18.12 0.38
N ILE A 149 -21.80 17.80 -0.83
CA ILE A 149 -20.72 18.47 -1.54
C ILE A 149 -21.14 18.84 -2.96
N THR A 150 -20.65 19.98 -3.44
CA THR A 150 -20.92 20.46 -4.80
C THR A 150 -19.79 20.11 -5.75
N ALA A 151 -20.09 20.01 -7.05
CA ALA A 151 -19.06 19.77 -8.07
C ALA A 151 -17.95 20.85 -8.08
N ALA A 152 -18.32 22.11 -7.79
CA ALA A 152 -17.34 23.20 -7.68
C ALA A 152 -16.38 22.98 -6.51
N GLU A 153 -16.91 22.55 -5.37
CA GLU A 153 -16.07 22.23 -4.20
C GLU A 153 -15.16 21.03 -4.46
N ILE A 154 -15.66 19.99 -5.12
CA ILE A 154 -14.84 18.83 -5.54
C ILE A 154 -13.68 19.28 -6.42
N ALA A 155 -13.94 20.12 -7.43
CA ALA A 155 -12.90 20.65 -8.30
C ALA A 155 -11.84 21.45 -7.51
N GLU A 156 -12.28 22.30 -6.58
CA GLU A 156 -11.38 23.06 -5.70
C GLU A 156 -10.55 22.14 -4.78
N ARG A 157 -11.14 21.06 -4.24
CA ARG A 157 -10.39 20.05 -3.45
C ARG A 157 -9.38 19.31 -4.31
N ALA A 158 -9.75 18.94 -5.54
CA ALA A 158 -8.84 18.29 -6.48
C ALA A 158 -7.61 19.17 -6.76
N GLU A 159 -7.80 20.46 -7.04
CA GLU A 159 -6.70 21.41 -7.28
C GLU A 159 -5.77 21.50 -6.05
N ARG A 160 -6.33 21.66 -4.84
CA ARG A 160 -5.53 21.70 -3.60
C ARG A 160 -4.67 20.46 -3.38
N VAL A 161 -5.24 19.27 -3.61
CA VAL A 161 -4.49 18.01 -3.47
C VAL A 161 -3.35 17.94 -4.49
N ARG A 162 -3.56 18.45 -5.71
CA ARG A 162 -2.56 18.44 -6.79
C ARG A 162 -1.42 19.42 -6.54
N GLU A 163 -1.68 20.55 -5.88
CA GLU A 163 -0.65 21.56 -5.55
C GLU A 163 0.25 21.13 -4.38
N ALA A 164 -0.26 20.32 -3.47
CA ALA A 164 0.46 19.88 -2.27
C ALA A 164 1.58 18.84 -2.53
N THR A 165 1.90 18.52 -3.79
CA THR A 165 2.99 17.57 -4.11
C THR A 165 4.36 18.22 -4.01
N GLY A 166 5.03 17.98 -2.88
CA GLY A 166 6.45 18.22 -2.70
C GLY A 166 6.94 17.45 -1.49
N ASP A 167 7.71 16.40 -1.73
CA ASP A 167 8.69 15.91 -0.77
C ASP A 167 9.75 15.12 -1.53
N THR A 168 10.93 15.70 -1.68
CA THR A 168 12.07 15.06 -2.35
C THR A 168 12.84 14.26 -1.30
N PRO A 169 12.91 12.92 -1.39
CA PRO A 169 13.81 12.18 -0.52
C PRO A 169 15.25 12.54 -0.87
N SER A 170 16.03 12.98 0.12
CA SER A 170 17.47 13.19 -0.05
C SER A 170 18.18 11.88 -0.41
N PRO A 171 19.08 11.86 -1.41
CA PRO A 171 19.99 10.74 -1.62
C PRO A 171 21.00 10.69 -0.47
N VAL A 172 21.20 9.50 0.11
CA VAL A 172 22.23 9.25 1.14
C VAL A 172 22.87 7.89 0.88
N ALA A 173 24.16 7.78 1.20
CA ALA A 173 25.05 6.66 0.91
C ALA A 173 24.54 5.29 1.38
N GLY A 174 24.92 4.24 0.66
CA GLY A 174 24.53 2.86 0.95
C GLY A 174 25.31 2.27 2.13
N ASP A 175 24.58 1.53 2.96
CA ASP A 175 25.09 0.80 4.13
C ASP A 175 25.16 -0.71 3.87
N GLU A 176 25.60 -1.46 4.88
CA GLU A 176 25.67 -2.93 4.90
C GLU A 176 24.25 -3.55 4.96
N ILE A 177 23.86 -4.21 3.87
CA ILE A 177 22.60 -4.96 3.76
C ILE A 177 22.95 -6.44 3.61
N ASP A 178 22.50 -7.27 4.56
CA ASP A 178 22.62 -8.73 4.49
C ASP A 178 21.34 -9.32 3.91
N VAL A 179 21.44 -9.89 2.71
CA VAL A 179 20.29 -10.35 1.92
C VAL A 179 20.55 -11.78 1.50
N ASP A 180 19.68 -12.70 1.91
CA ASP A 180 19.72 -14.06 1.39
C ASP A 180 19.50 -14.04 -0.14
N PRO A 181 20.23 -14.85 -0.93
CA PRO A 181 20.14 -14.83 -2.41
C PRO A 181 18.73 -15.06 -2.97
N SER A 182 17.84 -15.68 -2.20
CA SER A 182 16.46 -15.91 -2.62
C SER A 182 15.54 -14.70 -2.45
N VAL A 183 15.99 -13.65 -1.77
CA VAL A 183 15.17 -12.47 -1.49
C VAL A 183 14.99 -11.60 -2.73
N TYR A 184 13.79 -11.06 -2.89
CA TYR A 184 13.53 -10.03 -3.88
C TYR A 184 13.49 -8.65 -3.22
N VAL A 185 14.25 -7.70 -3.78
CA VAL A 185 14.16 -6.28 -3.44
C VAL A 185 13.88 -5.53 -4.73
N ALA A 186 12.73 -4.87 -4.81
CA ALA A 186 12.36 -4.08 -5.98
C ALA A 186 13.38 -2.96 -6.22
N SER A 187 13.72 -2.68 -7.48
CA SER A 187 14.65 -1.59 -7.84
C SER A 187 14.19 -0.21 -7.38
N THR A 188 12.89 0.00 -7.14
CA THR A 188 12.33 1.25 -6.60
C THR A 188 12.32 1.32 -5.07
N ALA A 189 12.62 0.21 -4.37
CA ALA A 189 12.73 0.19 -2.91
C ALA A 189 14.04 0.83 -2.44
N ARG A 190 14.01 1.43 -1.25
CA ARG A 190 15.17 2.09 -0.61
C ARG A 190 15.44 1.46 0.73
N LEU A 191 16.64 0.89 0.87
CA LEU A 191 17.10 0.20 2.07
C LEU A 191 18.36 0.91 2.58
N ARG A 192 18.39 1.25 3.87
CA ARG A 192 19.48 1.98 4.53
C ARG A 192 19.72 1.44 5.95
N GLY A 193 20.96 1.48 6.40
CA GLY A 193 21.43 0.97 7.68
C GLY A 193 21.51 -0.55 7.74
N ARG A 194 21.64 -1.08 8.97
CA ARG A 194 21.77 -2.53 9.24
C ARG A 194 20.44 -3.24 9.00
N ILE A 195 20.33 -3.91 7.86
CA ILE A 195 19.12 -4.64 7.44
C ILE A 195 19.51 -6.09 7.15
N ALA A 196 18.75 -7.03 7.70
CA ALA A 196 18.87 -8.46 7.40
C ALA A 196 17.53 -9.00 6.88
N LEU A 197 17.54 -9.62 5.70
CA LEU A 197 16.35 -10.18 5.04
C LEU A 197 16.48 -11.69 4.91
N GLY A 198 15.57 -12.44 5.54
CA GLY A 198 15.54 -13.89 5.52
C GLY A 198 15.09 -14.48 4.18
N ALA A 199 15.46 -15.74 3.92
CA ALA A 199 15.15 -16.45 2.69
C ALA A 199 13.67 -16.40 2.29
N GLY A 200 13.39 -16.27 0.99
CA GLY A 200 12.04 -16.20 0.44
C GLY A 200 11.26 -14.91 0.75
N SER A 201 11.85 -13.97 1.50
CA SER A 201 11.23 -12.67 1.77
C SER A 201 11.25 -11.75 0.54
N SER A 202 10.38 -10.74 0.56
CA SER A 202 10.31 -9.75 -0.52
C SER A 202 10.10 -8.33 0.04
N VAL A 203 10.85 -7.37 -0.49
CA VAL A 203 10.60 -5.93 -0.31
C VAL A 203 10.11 -5.37 -1.64
N LEU A 204 8.83 -5.05 -1.71
CA LEU A 204 8.16 -4.62 -2.95
C LEU A 204 8.39 -3.12 -3.24
N PHE A 205 7.70 -2.66 -4.27
CA PHE A 205 7.94 -1.38 -4.94
C PHE A 205 7.81 -0.17 -4.01
N SER A 206 8.75 0.77 -4.14
CA SER A 206 8.75 2.05 -3.41
C SER A 206 8.70 1.97 -1.87
N CYS A 207 9.01 0.80 -1.30
CA CYS A 207 9.26 0.62 0.12
C CYS A 207 10.45 1.48 0.57
N ASP A 208 10.39 1.99 1.81
CA ASP A 208 11.49 2.75 2.41
C ASP A 208 11.81 2.20 3.81
N LEU A 209 12.88 1.43 3.88
CA LEU A 209 13.41 0.81 5.10
C LEU A 209 14.66 1.59 5.52
N HIS A 210 14.63 2.18 6.71
CA HIS A 210 15.75 2.95 7.25
C HIS A 210 16.04 2.54 8.69
N ALA A 211 17.10 1.74 8.83
CA ALA A 211 17.72 1.36 10.10
C ALA A 211 18.66 2.47 10.59
N GLU A 212 18.06 3.57 11.09
CA GLU A 212 18.79 4.77 11.56
C GLU A 212 19.73 4.47 12.74
N VAL A 213 19.28 3.66 13.70
CA VAL A 213 20.03 3.30 14.92
C VAL A 213 20.00 1.78 15.15
N GLY A 214 18.79 1.25 15.38
CA GLY A 214 18.55 -0.18 15.56
C GLY A 214 18.48 -0.92 14.22
N PRO A 215 18.66 -2.25 14.21
CA PRO A 215 18.55 -3.02 12.98
C PRO A 215 17.09 -3.16 12.50
N ILE A 216 16.91 -3.47 11.22
CA ILE A 216 15.65 -4.05 10.71
C ILE A 216 15.92 -5.51 10.36
N LEU A 217 15.26 -6.42 11.06
CA LEU A 217 15.41 -7.87 10.89
C LEU A 217 14.10 -8.45 10.37
N VAL A 218 14.14 -9.10 9.20
CA VAL A 218 12.96 -9.67 8.55
C VAL A 218 13.13 -11.18 8.43
N GLY A 219 12.17 -11.94 8.97
CA GLY A 219 12.16 -13.39 8.90
C GLY A 219 11.94 -13.94 7.49
N ALA A 220 12.14 -15.25 7.34
CA ALA A 220 11.90 -15.95 6.09
C ALA A 220 10.43 -15.89 5.65
N ASP A 221 10.19 -15.97 4.35
CA ASP A 221 8.84 -16.00 3.75
C ASP A 221 7.95 -14.81 4.19
N THR A 222 8.56 -13.65 4.40
CA THR A 222 7.87 -12.42 4.81
C THR A 222 7.87 -11.40 3.70
N ASN A 223 6.73 -10.75 3.46
CA ASN A 223 6.59 -9.74 2.42
C ASN A 223 6.31 -8.35 3.02
N ILE A 224 7.07 -7.36 2.54
CA ILE A 224 6.89 -5.94 2.83
C ILE A 224 6.39 -5.27 1.57
N GLN A 225 5.13 -4.89 1.57
CA GLN A 225 4.42 -4.49 0.36
C GLN A 225 4.53 -2.98 0.09
N ASP A 226 4.05 -2.61 -1.09
CA ASP A 226 4.29 -1.33 -1.75
C ASP A 226 4.15 -0.12 -0.83
N ASN A 227 5.06 0.85 -0.98
CA ASN A 227 5.03 2.10 -0.22
C ASN A 227 5.02 1.95 1.32
N THR A 228 5.38 0.80 1.86
CA THR A 228 5.59 0.64 3.31
C THR A 228 6.83 1.43 3.76
N VAL A 229 6.73 2.09 4.92
CA VAL A 229 7.81 2.85 5.55
C VAL A 229 8.16 2.23 6.89
N ILE A 230 9.43 1.85 7.05
CA ILE A 230 9.98 1.32 8.29
C ILE A 230 11.11 2.24 8.76
N ARG A 231 11.02 2.70 10.00
CA ARG A 231 12.05 3.53 10.66
C ARG A 231 12.52 2.88 11.95
N ALA A 232 13.78 2.51 12.05
CA ALA A 232 14.36 1.95 13.27
C ALA A 232 15.29 2.99 13.92
N ARG A 233 14.72 3.84 14.80
CA ARG A 233 15.39 5.00 15.40
C ARG A 233 15.90 4.75 16.82
N ALA A 234 15.60 3.59 17.39
CA ALA A 234 16.01 3.17 18.72
C ALA A 234 16.38 1.68 18.72
N GLU A 235 15.54 0.83 19.33
CA GLU A 235 15.79 -0.61 19.52
C GLU A 235 15.77 -1.42 18.22
N GLY A 236 15.18 -0.87 17.15
CA GLY A 236 15.07 -1.56 15.87
C GLY A 236 13.71 -2.21 15.62
N VAL A 237 13.56 -2.80 14.44
CA VAL A 237 12.35 -3.50 14.01
C VAL A 237 12.67 -4.97 13.80
N VAL A 238 11.85 -5.85 14.35
CA VAL A 238 11.94 -7.30 14.13
C VAL A 238 10.61 -7.81 13.60
N ILE A 239 10.64 -8.51 12.48
CA ILE A 239 9.46 -9.10 11.84
C ILE A 239 9.69 -10.61 11.74
N GLY A 240 8.77 -11.39 12.28
CA GLY A 240 8.80 -12.85 12.24
C GLY A 240 8.67 -13.41 10.83
N ARG A 241 8.83 -14.73 10.72
CA ARG A 241 8.63 -15.50 9.49
C ARG A 241 7.15 -15.61 9.11
N ASP A 242 6.89 -15.90 7.84
CA ASP A 242 5.54 -16.12 7.30
C ASP A 242 4.60 -14.92 7.58
N THR A 243 5.12 -13.70 7.52
CA THR A 243 4.39 -12.48 7.91
C THR A 243 4.17 -11.56 6.72
N THR A 244 3.04 -10.87 6.70
CA THR A 244 2.70 -9.89 5.67
C THR A 244 2.61 -8.49 6.28
N ILE A 245 3.37 -7.55 5.73
CA ILE A 245 3.24 -6.12 5.99
C ILE A 245 2.65 -5.48 4.73
N ALA A 246 1.38 -5.11 4.78
CA ALA A 246 0.63 -4.68 3.60
C ALA A 246 0.97 -3.26 3.12
N HIS A 247 0.38 -2.82 1.99
CA HIS A 247 0.71 -1.52 1.38
C HIS A 247 0.60 -0.35 2.35
N ASN A 248 1.50 0.61 2.18
CA ASN A 248 1.45 1.91 2.87
C ASN A 248 1.44 1.80 4.39
N VAL A 249 1.91 0.69 4.97
CA VAL A 249 2.10 0.58 6.41
C VAL A 249 3.21 1.53 6.85
N ARG A 250 3.03 2.18 7.99
CA ARG A 250 4.07 2.98 8.64
C ARG A 250 4.37 2.41 10.01
N MET A 251 5.63 2.12 10.27
CA MET A 251 6.02 1.51 11.53
C MET A 251 7.41 1.96 11.97
N ALA A 252 7.59 2.02 13.29
CA ALA A 252 8.87 2.30 13.89
C ALA A 252 9.11 1.47 15.15
N ASP A 253 10.36 1.09 15.38
CA ASP A 253 10.87 0.49 16.62
C ASP A 253 9.93 -0.53 17.30
N CYS A 254 9.50 -1.56 16.57
CA CYS A 254 8.48 -2.51 17.01
C CYS A 254 8.87 -3.97 16.70
N ARG A 255 8.21 -4.90 17.39
CA ARG A 255 8.40 -6.35 17.20
C ARG A 255 7.12 -6.98 16.71
N ILE A 256 7.18 -7.71 15.62
CA ILE A 256 6.06 -8.44 15.03
C ILE A 256 6.41 -9.92 14.99
N GLY A 257 5.55 -10.76 15.57
CA GLY A 257 5.69 -12.21 15.57
C GLY A 257 5.51 -12.85 14.20
N ALA A 258 5.60 -14.17 14.19
CA ALA A 258 5.42 -14.99 12.98
C ALA A 258 3.95 -15.19 12.63
N ARG A 259 3.67 -15.51 11.37
CA ARG A 259 2.32 -15.82 10.87
C ARG A 259 1.32 -14.70 11.14
N SER A 260 1.77 -13.45 11.02
CA SER A 260 0.95 -12.26 11.29
C SER A 260 0.71 -11.46 10.00
N LEU A 261 -0.37 -10.67 9.99
CA LEU A 261 -0.72 -9.78 8.87
C LEU A 261 -1.03 -8.40 9.42
N ILE A 262 -0.20 -7.43 9.04
CA ILE A 262 -0.42 -6.01 9.30
C ILE A 262 -1.10 -5.39 8.10
N GLY A 263 -2.38 -5.04 8.27
CA GLY A 263 -3.25 -4.64 7.17
C GLY A 263 -2.88 -3.31 6.52
N ILE A 264 -3.45 -3.08 5.34
CA ILE A 264 -3.19 -1.93 4.47
C ILE A 264 -3.28 -0.62 5.25
N GLY A 265 -2.28 0.24 5.11
CA GLY A 265 -2.26 1.59 5.69
C GLY A 265 -2.28 1.63 7.23
N CYS A 266 -1.89 0.54 7.91
CA CYS A 266 -1.75 0.57 9.36
C CYS A 266 -0.59 1.47 9.81
N VAL A 267 -0.72 2.02 11.02
CA VAL A 267 0.34 2.78 11.68
C VAL A 267 0.70 2.11 13.00
N LEU A 268 1.93 1.60 13.11
CA LEU A 268 2.44 0.99 14.33
C LEU A 268 3.35 1.98 15.06
N ALA A 269 2.95 2.38 16.27
CA ALA A 269 3.72 3.28 17.11
C ALA A 269 4.98 2.58 17.70
N PRO A 270 6.03 3.34 18.03
CA PRO A 270 7.22 2.81 18.69
C PRO A 270 6.91 1.97 19.93
N GLY A 271 7.65 0.87 20.10
CA GLY A 271 7.49 -0.08 21.19
C GLY A 271 6.34 -1.07 21.02
N THR A 272 5.55 -0.98 19.94
CA THR A 272 4.48 -1.96 19.67
C THR A 272 5.06 -3.38 19.63
N VAL A 273 4.39 -4.32 20.31
CA VAL A 273 4.72 -5.75 20.26
C VAL A 273 3.50 -6.49 19.75
N VAL A 274 3.62 -7.08 18.57
CA VAL A 274 2.62 -7.97 17.98
C VAL A 274 3.08 -9.40 18.18
N ALA A 275 2.26 -10.21 18.84
CA ALA A 275 2.54 -11.63 19.02
C ALA A 275 2.44 -12.40 17.68
N ASP A 276 2.72 -13.70 17.74
CA ASP A 276 2.45 -14.61 16.63
C ASP A 276 0.95 -14.71 16.34
N ASP A 277 0.58 -15.03 15.10
CA ASP A 277 -0.80 -15.31 14.70
C ASP A 277 -1.77 -14.15 14.98
N VAL A 278 -1.38 -12.93 14.58
CA VAL A 278 -2.19 -11.71 14.71
C VAL A 278 -2.60 -11.18 13.34
N LEU A 279 -3.88 -10.79 13.22
CA LEU A 279 -4.37 -10.00 12.08
C LEU A 279 -4.71 -8.60 12.57
N LEU A 280 -4.02 -7.57 12.08
CA LEU A 280 -4.38 -6.16 12.31
C LEU A 280 -5.13 -5.63 11.09
N ALA A 281 -6.40 -5.26 11.28
CA ALA A 281 -7.26 -4.77 10.20
C ALA A 281 -6.72 -3.50 9.54
N GLY A 282 -6.93 -3.36 8.23
CA GLY A 282 -6.49 -2.19 7.47
C GLY A 282 -6.92 -0.85 8.08
N GLY A 283 -6.04 0.14 8.01
CA GLY A 283 -6.23 1.47 8.54
C GLY A 283 -6.19 1.56 10.07
N SER A 284 -5.75 0.53 10.78
CA SER A 284 -5.64 0.57 12.25
C SER A 284 -4.38 1.29 12.74
N THR A 285 -4.40 1.75 13.99
CA THR A 285 -3.25 2.41 14.63
C THR A 285 -3.00 1.84 16.01
N THR A 286 -1.74 1.59 16.38
CA THR A 286 -1.39 1.18 17.74
C THR A 286 -0.97 2.35 18.62
N ASP A 287 -1.16 2.22 19.93
CA ASP A 287 -0.55 3.13 20.91
C ASP A 287 0.94 2.77 21.12
N PRO A 288 1.80 3.72 21.54
CA PRO A 288 3.18 3.41 21.89
C PRO A 288 3.27 2.31 22.95
N GLY A 289 4.13 1.31 22.72
CA GLY A 289 4.29 0.17 23.64
C GLY A 289 3.14 -0.84 23.65
N GLN A 290 2.13 -0.71 22.78
CA GLN A 290 0.95 -1.57 22.81
C GLN A 290 1.30 -3.03 22.50
N LEU A 291 0.77 -3.94 23.33
CA LEU A 291 0.86 -5.39 23.12
C LEU A 291 -0.39 -5.90 22.40
N LEU A 292 -0.22 -6.52 21.23
CA LEU A 292 -1.27 -7.23 20.50
C LEU A 292 -1.11 -8.73 20.75
N GLU A 293 -2.06 -9.28 21.48
CA GLU A 293 -2.10 -10.69 21.88
C GLU A 293 -2.38 -11.62 20.70
N SER A 294 -1.79 -12.81 20.76
CA SER A 294 -1.86 -13.86 19.73
C SER A 294 -3.29 -14.35 19.51
N GLY A 295 -3.58 -14.79 18.28
CA GLY A 295 -4.82 -15.49 17.95
C GLY A 295 -6.03 -14.60 17.80
N HIS A 296 -5.85 -13.29 17.62
CA HIS A 296 -6.93 -12.32 17.52
C HIS A 296 -6.85 -11.48 16.23
N LEU A 297 -8.04 -11.09 15.76
CA LEU A 297 -8.22 -9.96 14.87
C LEU A 297 -8.28 -8.68 15.72
N TRP A 298 -7.37 -7.76 15.44
CA TRP A 298 -7.31 -6.43 16.02
C TRP A 298 -7.76 -5.39 15.01
N GLY A 299 -8.33 -4.28 15.48
CA GLY A 299 -8.58 -3.12 14.63
C GLY A 299 -8.99 -1.86 15.37
N GLY A 300 -8.94 -0.73 14.67
CA GLY A 300 -9.33 0.58 15.19
C GLY A 300 -8.14 1.51 15.47
N ARG A 301 -8.47 2.71 15.96
CA ARG A 301 -7.52 3.78 16.27
C ARG A 301 -7.86 4.35 17.66
N PRO A 302 -7.23 3.87 18.75
CA PRO A 302 -6.21 2.81 18.78
C PRO A 302 -6.78 1.39 18.59
N ALA A 303 -5.91 0.45 18.24
CA ALA A 303 -6.28 -0.94 17.95
C ALA A 303 -6.83 -1.64 19.20
N ARG A 304 -7.93 -2.38 19.03
CA ARG A 304 -8.55 -3.22 20.05
C ARG A 304 -8.92 -4.58 19.44
N ILE A 305 -9.08 -5.60 20.27
CA ILE A 305 -9.55 -6.91 19.82
C ILE A 305 -10.97 -6.76 19.26
N LEU A 306 -11.15 -7.17 18.00
CA LEU A 306 -12.46 -7.26 17.35
C LEU A 306 -13.04 -8.66 17.44
N GLY A 307 -12.19 -9.68 17.58
CA GLY A 307 -12.62 -11.07 17.72
C GLY A 307 -11.47 -12.06 17.57
N PRO A 308 -11.77 -13.36 17.68
CA PRO A 308 -10.77 -14.41 17.48
C PRO A 308 -10.33 -14.52 16.01
N LEU A 309 -9.09 -14.95 15.81
CA LEU A 309 -8.59 -15.34 14.50
C LEU A 309 -9.05 -16.77 14.19
N ASP A 310 -10.13 -16.87 13.42
CA ASP A 310 -10.70 -18.15 12.98
C ASP A 310 -9.87 -18.85 11.89
N ALA A 311 -10.27 -20.08 11.54
CA ALA A 311 -9.58 -20.91 10.57
C ALA A 311 -9.52 -20.27 9.19
N ASP A 312 -10.59 -19.60 8.76
CA ASP A 312 -10.66 -18.96 7.45
C ASP A 312 -9.68 -17.78 7.34
N LYS A 313 -9.59 -16.94 8.40
CA LYS A 313 -8.61 -15.85 8.46
C LYS A 313 -7.17 -16.38 8.47
N ARG A 314 -6.89 -17.44 9.23
CA ARG A 314 -5.56 -18.08 9.22
C ARG A 314 -5.20 -18.62 7.84
N ALA A 315 -6.11 -19.35 7.21
CA ALA A 315 -5.91 -19.89 5.87
C ALA A 315 -5.72 -18.77 4.83
N MET A 316 -6.45 -17.66 4.96
CA MET A 316 -6.25 -16.47 4.13
C MET A 316 -4.84 -15.89 4.31
N MET A 317 -4.37 -15.69 5.55
CA MET A 317 -3.03 -15.17 5.83
C MET A 317 -1.93 -16.08 5.26
N THR A 318 -2.07 -17.40 5.40
CA THR A 318 -1.15 -18.38 4.82
C THR A 318 -1.12 -18.32 3.30
N ARG A 319 -2.29 -18.18 2.64
CA ARG A 319 -2.36 -18.06 1.17
C ARG A 319 -1.70 -16.76 0.69
N ILE A 320 -1.89 -15.66 1.39
CA ILE A 320 -1.25 -14.38 1.06
C ILE A 320 0.27 -14.52 1.11
N VAL A 321 0.82 -15.11 2.17
CA VAL A 321 2.26 -15.38 2.29
C VAL A 321 2.77 -16.19 1.09
N ALA A 322 2.13 -17.32 0.81
CA ALA A 322 2.53 -18.19 -0.30
C ALA A 322 2.48 -17.46 -1.65
N GLY A 323 1.43 -16.68 -1.90
CA GLY A 323 1.29 -15.87 -3.11
C GLY A 323 2.41 -14.84 -3.26
N TYR A 324 2.75 -14.12 -2.19
CA TYR A 324 3.81 -13.12 -2.24
C TYR A 324 5.22 -13.71 -2.29
N CYS A 325 5.47 -14.90 -1.74
CA CYS A 325 6.71 -15.62 -2.00
C CYS A 325 6.85 -15.93 -3.50
N GLU A 326 5.77 -16.30 -4.17
CA GLU A 326 5.78 -16.55 -5.62
C GLU A 326 5.97 -15.27 -6.42
N HIS A 327 5.23 -14.20 -6.10
CA HIS A 327 5.45 -12.89 -6.71
C HIS A 327 6.91 -12.43 -6.55
N GLY A 328 7.51 -12.60 -5.37
CA GLY A 328 8.91 -12.29 -5.13
C GLY A 328 9.85 -13.05 -6.08
N ARG A 329 9.63 -14.35 -6.29
CA ARG A 329 10.43 -15.14 -7.25
C ARG A 329 10.28 -14.63 -8.68
N VAL A 330 9.03 -14.42 -9.10
CA VAL A 330 8.70 -13.95 -10.45
C VAL A 330 9.33 -12.58 -10.72
N TYR A 331 9.19 -11.63 -9.79
CA TYR A 331 9.78 -10.30 -9.94
C TYR A 331 11.31 -10.32 -9.89
N ARG A 332 11.91 -11.19 -9.06
CA ARG A 332 13.36 -11.36 -9.06
C ARG A 332 13.86 -11.81 -10.43
N GLN A 333 13.24 -12.83 -11.02
CA GLN A 333 13.59 -13.30 -12.37
C GLN A 333 13.46 -12.18 -13.42
N MET A 334 12.41 -11.35 -13.31
CA MET A 334 12.17 -10.24 -14.24
C MET A 334 13.19 -9.10 -14.12
N GLU A 335 13.58 -8.71 -12.91
CA GLU A 335 14.46 -7.56 -12.68
C GLU A 335 15.96 -7.93 -12.64
N THR A 336 16.34 -9.12 -12.18
CA THR A 336 17.76 -9.54 -12.12
C THR A 336 18.18 -10.32 -13.35
N GLY A 337 17.23 -10.86 -14.13
CA GLY A 337 17.52 -11.72 -15.29
C GLY A 337 18.08 -13.09 -14.93
N GLU A 338 18.06 -13.48 -13.66
CA GLU A 338 18.49 -14.79 -13.19
C GLU A 338 17.35 -15.80 -13.37
N ASN A 339 17.57 -16.81 -14.22
CA ASN A 339 16.67 -17.95 -14.44
C ASN A 339 16.79 -19.00 -13.31
#